data_AF-A0AAE2YI12-F1
#
_entry.id   AF-A0AAE2YI12-F1
#
_cell.length_a   1.000
_cell.length_b   1.000
_cell.length_c   1.000
_cell.angle_alpha   90.00
_cell.angle_beta   90.00
_cell.angle_gamma   90.00
#
_symmetry.space_group_name_H-M   'P 1'
#
loop_
_entity.id
_entity.type
_entity.pdbx_description
1 polymer ?
#
loop_
_entity_poly.entity_id
_entity_poly.type
_entity_poly.pdbx_seq_one_letter_code
_entity_poly.pdbx_strand_id
1 'polypeptide(L)'
;MQSRTQRGIIPSHVPLLVLDLGPDIVIGVGGGIHAHPQGPRAGAMAFRQAIEATMKGIPLEEAAKEHKELDVALKTWKTSRVI
;
A
#
# COMPACT_ATOMS: atom_id res chain seq x y z
N MET A 1 -1.97 -3.80 -29.46
CA MET A 1 -1.30 -4.62 -28.43
C MET A 1 -1.46 -3.88 -27.10
N GLN A 2 -2.50 -4.19 -26.34
CA GLN A 2 -2.76 -3.52 -25.06
C GLN A 2 -1.74 -4.00 -24.02
N SER A 3 -1.08 -3.09 -23.33
CA SER A 3 -0.04 -3.39 -22.36
C SER A 3 -0.63 -4.12 -21.15
N ARG A 4 -0.12 -5.33 -20.88
CA ARG A 4 -0.39 -6.06 -19.64
C ARG A 4 0.28 -5.34 -18.47
N THR A 5 -0.33 -4.27 -17.97
CA THR A 5 0.02 -3.73 -16.66
C THR A 5 -0.97 -4.30 -15.65
N GLN A 6 -0.64 -5.44 -15.07
CA GLN A 6 -1.35 -5.94 -13.89
C GLN A 6 -1.01 -4.98 -12.74
N ARG A 7 -1.80 -3.91 -12.60
CA ARG A 7 -1.69 -2.95 -11.49
C ARG A 7 -2.19 -3.65 -10.23
N GLY A 8 -1.29 -4.34 -9.53
CA GLY A 8 -1.57 -4.98 -8.26
C GLY A 8 -1.86 -3.98 -7.14
N ILE A 9 -2.37 -4.49 -6.02
CA ILE A 9 -2.57 -3.69 -4.80
C ILE A 9 -1.19 -3.38 -4.19
N ILE A 10 -0.98 -2.12 -3.81
CA ILE A 10 0.20 -1.60 -3.10
C ILE A 10 -0.26 -0.87 -1.83
N PRO A 11 0.63 -0.60 -0.84
CA PRO A 11 0.24 -0.03 0.44
C PRO A 11 -0.56 1.28 0.35
N SER A 12 -0.29 2.11 -0.65
CA SER A 12 -1.00 3.39 -0.87
C SER A 12 -2.47 3.25 -1.29
N HIS A 13 -2.93 2.05 -1.68
CA HIS A 13 -4.34 1.80 -1.98
C HIS A 13 -5.17 1.53 -0.72
N VAL A 14 -4.54 1.21 0.43
CA VAL A 14 -5.25 0.81 1.66
C VAL A 14 -6.30 1.84 2.10
N PRO A 15 -6.02 3.17 2.14
CA PRO A 15 -7.03 4.15 2.54
C PRO A 15 -8.25 4.16 1.64
N LEU A 16 -8.06 4.02 0.32
CA LEU A 16 -9.15 3.98 -0.65
C LEU A 16 -9.98 2.70 -0.50
N LEU A 17 -9.33 1.56 -0.31
CA LEU A 17 -10.03 0.28 -0.10
C LEU A 17 -10.90 0.30 1.16
N VAL A 18 -10.38 0.84 2.26
CA VAL A 18 -11.13 0.96 3.52
C VAL A 18 -12.27 1.98 3.39
N LEU A 19 -12.06 3.07 2.65
CA LEU A 19 -13.10 4.07 2.38
C LEU A 19 -14.24 3.47 1.55
N ASP A 20 -13.93 2.75 0.48
CA ASP A 20 -14.91 2.26 -0.49
C ASP A 20 -15.65 1.01 0.00
N LEU A 21 -14.95 0.11 0.70
CA LEU A 21 -15.47 -1.22 1.06
C LEU A 21 -15.73 -1.39 2.56
N GLY A 22 -15.27 -0.43 3.38
CA GLY A 22 -15.27 -0.55 4.84
C GLY A 22 -14.06 -1.32 5.39
N PRO A 23 -13.91 -1.38 6.72
CA PRO A 23 -12.75 -1.98 7.38
C PRO A 23 -12.80 -3.51 7.48
N ASP A 24 -13.96 -4.15 7.28
CA ASP A 24 -14.14 -5.60 7.38
C ASP A 24 -13.97 -6.27 6.02
N ILE A 25 -12.71 -6.31 5.56
CA ILE A 25 -12.34 -6.82 4.24
C ILE A 25 -11.04 -7.63 4.28
N VAL A 26 -10.87 -8.52 3.29
CA VAL A 26 -9.60 -9.22 3.05
C VAL A 26 -8.90 -8.58 1.86
N ILE A 27 -7.70 -8.02 2.10
CA ILE A 27 -6.86 -7.45 1.04
C ILE A 27 -5.86 -8.53 0.59
N GLY A 28 -6.14 -9.16 -0.55
CA GLY A 28 -5.25 -10.13 -1.18
C GLY A 28 -4.08 -9.46 -1.91
N VAL A 29 -2.85 -9.68 -1.44
CA VAL A 29 -1.65 -9.07 -2.04
C VAL A 29 -0.58 -10.11 -2.34
N GLY A 30 -0.24 -10.24 -3.63
CA GLY A 30 0.91 -11.03 -4.08
C GLY A 30 2.12 -10.14 -4.40
N GLY A 31 2.09 -9.51 -5.58
CA GLY A 31 3.20 -8.71 -6.10
C GLY A 31 3.57 -7.51 -5.24
N GLY A 32 2.61 -6.81 -4.63
CA GLY A 32 2.89 -5.65 -3.79
C GLY A 32 3.71 -5.95 -2.53
N ILE A 33 3.65 -7.19 -2.01
CA ILE A 33 4.50 -7.64 -0.90
C ILE A 33 5.86 -8.07 -1.43
N HIS A 34 5.89 -8.97 -2.41
CA HIS A 34 7.13 -9.60 -2.87
C HIS A 34 8.06 -8.65 -3.64
N ALA A 35 7.50 -7.65 -4.32
CA ALA A 35 8.26 -6.69 -5.13
C ALA A 35 8.82 -5.51 -4.31
N HIS A 36 8.64 -5.51 -2.98
CA HIS A 36 9.18 -4.44 -2.14
C HIS A 36 10.72 -4.38 -2.24
N PRO A 37 11.35 -3.20 -2.41
CA PRO A 37 12.80 -3.09 -2.62
C PRO A 37 13.66 -3.71 -1.51
N GLN A 38 13.13 -3.74 -0.29
CA GLN A 38 13.77 -4.35 0.88
C GLN A 38 13.33 -5.80 1.15
N GLY A 39 12.68 -6.44 0.18
CA GLY A 39 12.24 -7.83 0.23
C GLY A 39 10.85 -8.04 0.84
N PRO A 40 10.33 -9.29 0.78
CA PRO A 40 8.93 -9.60 1.09
C PRO A 40 8.49 -9.25 2.51
N ARG A 41 9.37 -9.45 3.51
CA ARG A 41 9.08 -9.09 4.91
C ARG A 41 8.79 -7.59 5.05
N ALA A 42 9.60 -6.76 4.40
CA ALA A 42 9.40 -5.32 4.41
C ALA A 42 8.12 -4.93 3.66
N GLY A 43 7.79 -5.61 2.56
CA GLY A 43 6.51 -5.43 1.87
C GLY A 43 5.30 -5.73 2.76
N ALA A 44 5.32 -6.85 3.47
CA ALA A 44 4.25 -7.19 4.41
C ALA A 44 4.14 -6.17 5.56
N MET A 45 5.28 -5.68 6.05
CA MET A 45 5.33 -4.64 7.07
C MET A 45 4.76 -3.31 6.58
N ALA A 46 5.08 -2.89 5.35
CA ALA A 46 4.53 -1.69 4.75
C ALA A 46 2.99 -1.74 4.65
N PHE A 47 2.42 -2.90 4.28
CA PHE A 47 0.96 -3.10 4.31
C PHE A 47 0.39 -2.98 5.71
N ARG A 48 1.04 -3.60 6.70
CA ARG A 48 0.58 -3.53 8.10
C ARG A 48 0.58 -2.10 8.61
N GLN A 49 1.65 -1.35 8.36
CA GLN A 49 1.79 0.06 8.72
C GLN A 49 0.72 0.93 8.03
N ALA A 50 0.45 0.69 6.74
CA ALA A 50 -0.60 1.41 6.01
C ALA A 50 -2.00 1.13 6.57
N ILE A 51 -2.30 -0.12 6.93
CA ILE A 51 -3.57 -0.50 7.56
C ILE A 51 -3.72 0.20 8.91
N GLU A 52 -2.68 0.16 9.75
CA GLU A 52 -2.73 0.80 11.08
C GLU A 52 -2.89 2.32 10.98
N ALA A 53 -2.17 2.97 10.07
CA ALA A 53 -2.32 4.40 9.83
C ALA A 53 -3.75 4.74 9.36
N THR A 54 -4.28 3.97 8.41
CA THR A 54 -5.65 4.14 7.88
C THR A 54 -6.69 4.00 8.99
N MET A 55 -6.59 2.96 9.81
CA MET A 55 -7.54 2.72 10.91
C MET A 55 -7.47 3.79 12.02
N LYS A 56 -6.31 4.46 12.16
CA LYS A 56 -6.12 5.60 13.08
C LYS A 56 -6.47 6.95 12.46
N GLY A 57 -6.86 7.01 11.18
CA GLY A 57 -7.10 8.26 10.46
C GLY A 57 -5.83 9.10 10.22
N ILE A 58 -4.65 8.47 10.24
CA ILE A 58 -3.36 9.12 10.01
C ILE A 58 -3.04 9.06 8.51
N PRO A 59 -2.74 10.19 7.84
CA PRO A 59 -2.28 10.19 6.46
C PRO A 59 -1.04 9.31 6.28
N LEU A 60 -0.97 8.54 5.19
CA LEU A 60 0.15 7.61 4.98
C LEU A 60 1.50 8.32 4.88
N GLU A 61 1.51 9.53 4.35
CA GLU A 61 2.70 10.39 4.26
C GLU A 61 3.20 10.82 5.65
N GLU A 62 2.30 10.97 6.62
CA GLU A 62 2.67 11.25 8.01
C GLU A 62 3.24 9.98 8.67
N ALA A 63 2.52 8.87 8.54
CA ALA A 63 2.95 7.58 9.07
C ALA A 63 4.30 7.13 8.50
N ALA A 64 4.57 7.41 7.22
CA ALA A 64 5.83 7.08 6.55
C ALA A 64 7.05 7.75 7.19
N LYS A 65 6.90 8.91 7.87
CA LYS A 65 8.03 9.57 8.55
C LYS A 65 8.63 8.70 9.66
N GLU A 66 7.82 7.87 10.30
CA GLU A 66 8.22 6.97 11.39
C GLU A 66 8.35 5.51 10.94
N HIS A 67 7.93 5.19 9.71
CA HIS A 67 7.83 3.84 9.18
C HIS A 67 8.62 3.69 7.88
N LYS A 68 9.85 3.19 8.01
CA LYS A 68 10.79 3.05 6.89
C LYS A 68 10.25 2.19 5.75
N GLU A 69 9.60 1.07 6.05
CA GLU A 69 9.07 0.17 5.02
C GLU A 69 7.93 0.83 4.25
N LEU A 70 7.02 1.50 4.96
CA LEU A 70 5.96 2.30 4.33
C LEU A 70 6.53 3.42 3.46
N ASP A 71 7.49 4.20 3.96
CA ASP A 71 8.15 5.28 3.21
C ASP A 71 8.78 4.77 1.90
N VAL A 72 9.52 3.66 1.98
CA VAL A 72 10.14 3.04 0.80
C VAL A 72 9.07 2.58 -0.19
N ALA A 73 7.97 1.97 0.28
CA ALA A 73 6.88 1.56 -0.59
C ALA A 73 6.22 2.74 -1.31
N LEU A 74 5.91 3.84 -0.59
CA LEU A 74 5.29 5.05 -1.15
C LEU A 74 6.18 5.74 -2.18
N LYS A 75 7.50 5.78 -1.93
CA LYS A 75 8.48 6.35 -2.87
C LYS A 75 8.65 5.49 -4.12
N THR A 76 8.56 4.16 -3.97
CA THR A 76 8.73 3.21 -5.07
C THR A 76 7.54 3.22 -6.01
N TRP A 77 6.32 3.24 -5.46
CA TRP A 77 5.10 3.14 -6.25
C TRP A 77 4.20 4.35 -6.01
N LYS A 78 4.23 5.29 -6.96
CA LYS A 78 3.31 6.42 -6.96
C LYS A 78 1.95 5.96 -7.49
N THR A 79 0.87 6.26 -6.77
CA THR A 79 -0.47 6.05 -7.31
C THR A 79 -0.74 7.13 -8.35
N SER A 80 -1.29 6.74 -9.49
CA SER A 80 -1.93 7.67 -10.41
C SER A 80 -3.42 7.57 -10.14
N ARG A 81 -4.07 8.68 -9.79
CA ARG A 81 -5.53 8.73 -9.79
C ARG A 81 -5.93 8.69 -11.27
N VAL A 82 -6.32 7.51 -11.75
CA VAL A 82 -6.90 7.38 -13.10
C VAL A 82 -8.35 7.82 -12.95
N ILE A 83 -8.61 9.07 -13.34
CA ILE A 83 -9.96 9.53 -13.65
C ILE A 83 -10.41 8.92 -14.98
#